data_AF-A0A1B8DC83-F1
#
_entry.id   AF-A0A1B8DC83-F1
#
_cell.length_a   1.000
_cell.length_b   1.000
_cell.length_c   1.000
_cell.angle_alpha   90.00
_cell.angle_beta   90.00
_cell.angle_gamma   90.00
#
_symmetry.space_group_name_H-M   'P 1'
#
loop_
_entity.id
_entity.type
_entity.pdbx_description
1 polymer ?
#
loop_
_entity_poly.entity_id
_entity_poly.type
_entity_poly.pdbx_seq_one_letter_code
_entity_poly.pdbx_strand_id
1 'polypeptide(L)'
;MKNLLLGLSALFLAFVPSGLAHTAPSSITFSPLLYPGPVDVQFTSGPSAADGPRVFPINATTFDWWYFDAVSDDGTQAVTIIFFTSSYIGFSFNPTSAIDPLNIYVFANFPNGTSTSFPVPATSVTITTDGNGATGEWTGTGIGFQGAADLSTYNVTFDNALLGLSGSISLASRGPGHYYCGPLEAGLDEQVLSNIGWANVMPAADAVVDLTLSGQPLKFNGNGYHDKNWGDTPFTSALQSWYWGHATFGDYNIVFFDMVDAAGEEKVGGYALLNGEVIGSTCTTGMVIRPVGTPYPPTQSTALPAQLTINMTLNDGSTLSAVVTKVATQIDIKLYTRWIGTIKGTVHGVTQSGSSVWEQFAVNP
;
A
#
# COMPACT_ATOMS: atom_id res chain seq x y z
N MET A 1 -41.61 -60.33 39.64
CA MET A 1 -40.92 -60.87 38.43
C MET A 1 -40.30 -59.71 37.69
N LYS A 2 -38.98 -59.81 37.40
CA LYS A 2 -38.07 -58.86 36.70
C LYS A 2 -37.65 -57.64 37.56
N ASN A 3 -36.41 -57.52 38.10
CA ASN A 3 -35.08 -57.37 37.44
C ASN A 3 -35.13 -56.25 36.37
N LEU A 4 -34.23 -55.28 36.25
CA LEU A 4 -32.79 -55.25 36.55
C LEU A 4 -32.23 -53.82 36.27
N LEU A 5 -31.20 -53.42 37.04
CA LEU A 5 -29.96 -52.70 36.66
C LEU A 5 -29.93 -51.32 35.93
N LEU A 6 -29.28 -50.37 36.62
CA LEU A 6 -28.06 -49.59 36.28
C LEU A 6 -27.94 -48.79 34.96
N GLY A 7 -27.45 -47.54 35.12
CA GLY A 7 -26.74 -46.80 34.08
C GLY A 7 -26.33 -45.38 34.52
N LEU A 8 -25.18 -45.24 35.18
CA LEU A 8 -24.50 -43.95 35.34
C LEU A 8 -23.92 -43.55 33.97
N SER A 9 -24.44 -42.47 33.38
CA SER A 9 -23.89 -41.86 32.17
C SER A 9 -22.84 -40.82 32.54
N ALA A 10 -21.56 -41.18 32.35
CA ALA A 10 -20.45 -40.24 32.38
C ALA A 10 -20.46 -39.40 31.10
N LEU A 11 -20.65 -38.09 31.22
CA LEU A 11 -20.42 -37.13 30.13
C LEU A 11 -18.91 -36.97 29.94
N PHE A 12 -18.35 -37.57 28.88
CA PHE A 12 -17.06 -37.16 28.34
C PHE A 12 -17.29 -35.90 27.49
N LEU A 13 -16.98 -34.71 28.05
CA LEU A 13 -16.73 -33.54 27.21
C LEU A 13 -15.37 -33.75 26.54
N ALA A 14 -15.38 -34.11 25.26
CA ALA A 14 -14.20 -34.03 24.43
C ALA A 14 -13.84 -32.55 24.24
N PHE A 15 -12.74 -32.11 24.85
CA PHE A 15 -12.06 -30.88 24.46
C PHE A 15 -11.51 -31.08 23.05
N VAL A 16 -12.24 -30.58 22.05
CA VAL A 16 -11.68 -30.39 20.71
C VAL A 16 -10.73 -29.19 20.85
N PRO A 17 -9.42 -29.32 20.55
CA PRO A 17 -8.56 -28.17 20.45
C PRO A 17 -9.15 -27.28 19.35
N SER A 18 -9.39 -26.01 19.66
CA SER A 18 -9.61 -24.96 18.68
C SER A 18 -8.33 -24.80 17.86
N GLY A 19 -8.09 -25.74 16.95
CA GLY A 19 -7.17 -25.54 15.84
C GLY A 19 -7.68 -24.34 15.08
N LEU A 20 -6.83 -23.32 14.93
CA LEU A 20 -7.03 -22.24 13.98
C LEU A 20 -7.38 -22.92 12.65
N ALA A 21 -8.63 -22.78 12.22
CA ALA A 21 -9.05 -23.26 10.91
C ALA A 21 -8.31 -22.40 9.89
N HIS A 22 -7.15 -22.87 9.46
CA HIS A 22 -6.41 -22.25 8.36
C HIS A 22 -7.28 -22.40 7.12
N THR A 23 -7.87 -21.29 6.69
CA THR A 23 -8.66 -21.24 5.46
C THR A 23 -7.76 -21.65 4.31
N ALA A 24 -8.17 -22.67 3.55
CA ALA A 24 -7.40 -23.10 2.39
C ALA A 24 -7.18 -21.92 1.43
N PRO A 25 -6.02 -21.84 0.77
CA PRO A 25 -5.76 -20.77 -0.18
C PRO A 25 -6.86 -20.67 -1.24
N SER A 26 -7.25 -19.44 -1.57
CA SER A 26 -8.26 -19.15 -2.59
C SER A 26 -7.64 -18.39 -3.76
N SER A 27 -7.98 -18.76 -4.99
CA SER A 27 -7.45 -18.10 -6.19
C SER A 27 -8.55 -17.43 -7.00
N ILE A 28 -8.28 -16.21 -7.47
CA ILE A 28 -9.12 -15.45 -8.39
C ILE A 28 -8.32 -15.17 -9.66
N THR A 29 -8.92 -15.39 -10.83
CA THR A 29 -8.31 -15.08 -12.13
C THR A 29 -9.10 -13.97 -12.83
N PHE A 30 -8.39 -12.94 -13.25
CA PHE A 30 -8.92 -11.78 -13.97
C PHE A 30 -8.61 -11.87 -15.47
N SER A 31 -9.55 -11.33 -16.25
CA SER A 31 -9.45 -11.12 -17.69
C SER A 31 -9.32 -9.62 -17.97
N PRO A 32 -8.62 -9.20 -19.05
CA PRO A 32 -8.55 -7.79 -19.44
C PRO A 32 -9.89 -7.29 -20.01
N LEU A 33 -10.88 -8.16 -20.20
CA LEU A 33 -12.21 -7.78 -20.62
C LEU A 33 -13.06 -7.30 -19.44
N LEU A 34 -13.55 -6.06 -19.54
CA LEU A 34 -14.42 -5.47 -18.53
C LEU A 34 -15.78 -6.18 -18.49
N TYR A 35 -16.25 -6.45 -17.27
CA TYR A 35 -17.58 -6.98 -17.01
C TYR A 35 -18.63 -5.85 -17.11
N PRO A 36 -19.73 -6.05 -17.84
CA PRO A 36 -20.74 -5.01 -18.05
C PRO A 36 -21.76 -4.89 -16.89
N GLY A 37 -21.68 -5.75 -15.87
CA GLY A 37 -22.66 -5.86 -14.80
C GLY A 37 -22.17 -5.35 -13.44
N PRO A 38 -22.94 -5.63 -12.37
CA PRO A 38 -22.55 -5.29 -11.00
C PRO A 38 -21.32 -6.09 -10.57
N VAL A 39 -20.57 -5.54 -9.62
CA VAL A 39 -19.36 -6.15 -9.07
C VAL A 39 -19.54 -6.39 -7.58
N ASP A 40 -18.82 -7.38 -7.06
CA ASP A 40 -18.67 -7.56 -5.63
C ASP A 40 -17.48 -6.72 -5.17
N VAL A 41 -17.72 -5.82 -4.21
CA VAL A 41 -16.69 -5.01 -3.56
C VAL A 41 -16.78 -5.15 -2.05
N GLN A 42 -15.64 -5.42 -1.43
CA GLN A 42 -15.52 -5.57 0.01
C GLN A 42 -14.97 -4.30 0.65
N PHE A 43 -15.73 -3.70 1.57
CA PHE A 43 -15.29 -2.56 2.39
C PHE A 43 -15.29 -2.86 3.90
N THR A 44 -15.65 -4.09 4.27
CA THR A 44 -15.60 -4.55 5.65
C THR A 44 -14.64 -5.71 5.74
N SER A 45 -13.67 -5.62 6.65
CA SER A 45 -12.59 -6.59 6.75
C SER A 45 -13.09 -7.99 7.15
N GLY A 46 -12.49 -8.99 6.52
CA GLY A 46 -12.69 -10.39 6.88
C GLY A 46 -11.76 -10.83 8.03
N PRO A 47 -11.90 -12.08 8.51
CA PRO A 47 -10.97 -12.67 9.49
C PRO A 47 -9.58 -13.00 8.92
N SER A 48 -9.42 -12.91 7.61
CA SER A 48 -8.20 -13.17 6.87
C SER A 48 -8.23 -12.39 5.56
N ALA A 49 -7.29 -12.66 4.64
CA ALA A 49 -7.23 -12.07 3.30
C ALA A 49 -7.00 -10.55 3.28
N ALA A 50 -6.23 -10.01 4.24
CA ALA A 50 -5.89 -8.59 4.28
C ALA A 50 -5.38 -8.06 2.92
N ASP A 51 -4.48 -8.80 2.28
CA ASP A 51 -3.89 -8.49 0.97
C ASP A 51 -4.64 -9.14 -0.22
N GLY A 52 -5.77 -9.81 0.04
CA GLY A 52 -6.57 -10.46 -0.99
C GLY A 52 -7.29 -9.45 -1.90
N PRO A 53 -7.73 -9.87 -3.10
CA PRO A 53 -8.53 -9.02 -3.99
C PRO A 53 -9.83 -8.59 -3.31
N ARG A 54 -10.18 -7.31 -3.42
CA ARG A 54 -11.40 -6.74 -2.82
C ARG A 54 -12.48 -6.44 -3.84
N VAL A 55 -12.14 -6.51 -5.13
CA VAL A 55 -13.04 -6.26 -6.25
C VAL A 55 -13.03 -7.46 -7.18
N PHE A 56 -14.21 -7.99 -7.51
CA PHE A 56 -14.37 -8.95 -8.60
C PHE A 56 -15.80 -8.95 -9.16
N PRO A 57 -15.97 -9.08 -10.49
CA PRO A 57 -14.98 -8.91 -11.55
C PRO A 57 -14.60 -7.42 -11.73
N ILE A 58 -13.75 -7.10 -12.71
CA ILE A 58 -13.42 -5.70 -13.05
C ILE A 58 -14.53 -5.15 -13.94
N ASN A 59 -15.18 -4.05 -13.55
CA ASN A 59 -16.13 -3.33 -14.41
C ASN A 59 -15.56 -1.97 -14.85
N ALA A 60 -16.39 -1.14 -15.47
CA ALA A 60 -15.98 0.16 -15.99
C ALA A 60 -15.51 1.15 -14.91
N THR A 61 -15.92 1.11 -13.65
CA THR A 61 -15.59 2.13 -12.64
C THR A 61 -14.70 1.62 -11.52
N THR A 62 -14.39 0.33 -11.51
CA THR A 62 -13.65 -0.30 -10.41
C THR A 62 -12.14 -0.26 -10.59
N PHE A 63 -11.46 -0.28 -9.47
CA PHE A 63 -10.03 -0.53 -9.40
C PHE A 63 -9.67 -1.35 -8.16
N ASP A 64 -8.61 -2.13 -8.26
CA ASP A 64 -7.87 -2.72 -7.15
C ASP A 64 -6.39 -2.71 -7.56
N TRP A 65 -5.52 -2.30 -6.65
CA TRP A 65 -4.08 -2.29 -6.88
C TRP A 65 -3.29 -2.76 -5.67
N TRP A 66 -2.14 -3.36 -5.96
CA TRP A 66 -1.11 -3.72 -4.99
C TRP A 66 0.10 -2.86 -5.28
N TYR A 67 0.49 -2.06 -4.31
CA TYR A 67 1.58 -1.10 -4.38
C TYR A 67 2.76 -1.61 -3.57
N PHE A 68 3.93 -1.64 -4.18
CA PHE A 68 5.19 -1.95 -3.53
C PHE A 68 6.18 -0.83 -3.80
N ASP A 69 6.92 -0.41 -2.79
CA ASP A 69 8.12 0.39 -3.02
C ASP A 69 9.29 -0.01 -2.13
N ALA A 70 10.46 0.44 -2.56
CA ALA A 70 11.66 0.47 -1.76
C ALA A 70 12.45 1.74 -2.08
N VAL A 71 13.02 2.38 -1.06
CA VAL A 71 13.90 3.54 -1.16
C VAL A 71 15.21 3.27 -0.41
N SER A 72 16.35 3.64 -0.99
CA SER A 72 17.65 3.46 -0.35
C SER A 72 17.74 4.22 0.98
N ASP A 73 18.61 3.76 1.89
CA ASP A 73 18.80 4.41 3.20
C ASP A 73 19.16 5.90 3.10
N ASP A 74 19.87 6.28 2.03
CA ASP A 74 20.25 7.67 1.75
C ASP A 74 19.20 8.47 0.97
N GLY A 75 18.08 7.84 0.56
CA GLY A 75 16.98 8.48 -0.15
C GLY A 75 17.28 8.86 -1.60
N THR A 76 18.33 8.31 -2.23
CA THR A 76 18.77 8.70 -3.58
C THR A 76 18.31 7.75 -4.68
N GLN A 77 18.01 6.49 -4.34
CA GLN A 77 17.54 5.45 -5.25
C GLN A 77 16.20 4.95 -4.77
N ALA A 78 15.32 4.57 -5.70
CA ALA A 78 14.07 3.93 -5.35
C ALA A 78 13.52 3.12 -6.51
N VAL A 79 12.62 2.22 -6.17
CA VAL A 79 11.76 1.50 -7.11
C VAL A 79 10.36 1.45 -6.55
N THR A 80 9.37 1.62 -7.42
CA THR A 80 7.96 1.49 -7.09
C THR A 80 7.27 0.66 -8.17
N ILE A 81 6.46 -0.30 -7.75
CA ILE A 81 5.74 -1.23 -8.60
C ILE A 81 4.28 -1.20 -8.19
N ILE A 82 3.40 -1.01 -9.17
CA ILE A 82 1.96 -0.99 -8.93
C ILE A 82 1.33 -2.00 -9.86
N PHE A 83 0.76 -3.04 -9.27
CA PHE A 83 0.06 -4.11 -9.97
C PHE A 83 -1.43 -3.78 -10.02
N PHE A 84 -2.01 -3.68 -11.21
CA PHE A 84 -3.40 -3.30 -11.39
C PHE A 84 -4.31 -4.44 -11.80
N THR A 85 -5.48 -4.45 -11.20
CA THR A 85 -6.74 -4.97 -11.76
C THR A 85 -7.73 -3.81 -11.79
N SER A 86 -7.55 -2.86 -12.71
CA SER A 86 -8.22 -1.56 -12.70
C SER A 86 -8.68 -1.14 -14.08
N SER A 87 -9.92 -0.68 -14.21
CA SER A 87 -10.35 -0.07 -15.46
C SER A 87 -9.72 1.31 -15.66
N TYR A 88 -9.70 1.78 -16.91
CA TYR A 88 -9.23 3.12 -17.25
C TYR A 88 -10.01 4.24 -16.52
N ILE A 89 -11.32 4.09 -16.34
CA ILE A 89 -12.18 5.08 -15.67
C ILE A 89 -12.04 4.96 -14.14
N GLY A 90 -11.83 3.76 -13.60
CA GLY A 90 -11.60 3.54 -12.17
C GLY A 90 -10.31 4.23 -11.71
N PHE A 91 -9.20 3.89 -12.35
CA PHE A 91 -7.91 4.55 -12.14
C PHE A 91 -6.98 4.41 -13.36
N SER A 92 -6.30 5.49 -13.74
CA SER A 92 -5.29 5.49 -14.82
C SER A 92 -4.20 6.53 -14.56
N PHE A 93 -2.93 6.12 -14.67
CA PHE A 93 -1.79 7.04 -14.70
C PHE A 93 -1.59 7.73 -16.05
N ASN A 94 -2.24 7.24 -17.12
CA ASN A 94 -2.15 7.85 -18.43
C ASN A 94 -3.54 8.33 -18.86
N PRO A 95 -3.90 9.60 -18.63
CA PRO A 95 -5.21 10.14 -19.01
C PRO A 95 -5.37 10.33 -20.53
N THR A 96 -4.36 9.98 -21.33
CA THR A 96 -4.35 10.20 -22.80
C THR A 96 -4.37 8.92 -23.61
N SER A 97 -4.20 7.76 -22.98
CA SER A 97 -4.28 6.45 -23.64
C SER A 97 -5.02 5.47 -22.74
N ALA A 98 -5.97 4.73 -23.31
CA ALA A 98 -6.53 3.58 -22.62
C ALA A 98 -5.37 2.61 -22.28
N ILE A 99 -5.22 2.28 -21.01
CA ILE A 99 -4.27 1.27 -20.54
C ILE A 99 -5.06 -0.03 -20.34
N ASP A 100 -4.40 -1.16 -20.56
CA ASP A 100 -4.93 -2.48 -20.25
C ASP A 100 -5.34 -2.56 -18.76
N PRO A 101 -6.53 -3.10 -18.43
CA PRO A 101 -6.94 -3.25 -17.04
C PRO A 101 -5.99 -4.05 -16.15
N LEU A 102 -5.15 -4.89 -16.75
CA LEU A 102 -4.22 -5.80 -16.08
C LEU A 102 -2.76 -5.36 -16.23
N ASN A 103 -2.48 -4.06 -16.16
CA ASN A 103 -1.13 -3.56 -16.35
C ASN A 103 -0.33 -3.53 -15.03
N ILE A 104 1.00 -3.51 -15.16
CA ILE A 104 1.93 -3.16 -14.09
C ILE A 104 2.57 -1.84 -14.45
N TYR A 105 2.67 -0.91 -13.50
CA TYR A 105 3.56 0.24 -13.63
C TYR A 105 4.81 0.06 -12.80
N VAL A 106 5.96 0.25 -13.45
CA VAL A 106 7.27 0.26 -12.79
C VAL A 106 7.83 1.67 -12.86
N PHE A 107 8.31 2.18 -11.75
CA PHE A 107 9.01 3.45 -11.63
C PHE A 107 10.34 3.23 -10.92
N ALA A 108 11.41 3.90 -11.35
CA ALA A 108 12.68 3.84 -10.66
C ALA A 108 13.48 5.14 -10.74
N ASN A 109 14.25 5.40 -9.70
CA ASN A 109 15.27 6.44 -9.61
C ASN A 109 16.64 5.77 -9.45
N PHE A 110 17.59 6.15 -10.30
CA PHE A 110 18.92 5.55 -10.38
C PHE A 110 19.98 6.45 -9.71
N PRO A 111 21.11 5.88 -9.26
CA PRO A 111 22.15 6.63 -8.55
C PRO A 111 22.87 7.68 -9.42
N ASN A 112 22.74 7.59 -10.75
CA ASN A 112 23.23 8.60 -11.69
C ASN A 112 22.28 9.80 -11.85
N GLY A 113 21.16 9.83 -11.10
CA GLY A 113 20.14 10.88 -11.15
C GLY A 113 19.09 10.72 -12.25
N THR A 114 19.18 9.68 -13.09
CA THR A 114 18.13 9.41 -14.08
C THR A 114 16.94 8.69 -13.44
N SER A 115 15.78 8.80 -14.05
CA SER A 115 14.59 8.02 -13.68
C SER A 115 14.02 7.31 -14.90
N THR A 116 13.24 6.26 -14.66
CA THR A 116 12.46 5.58 -15.68
C THR A 116 11.07 5.27 -15.17
N SER A 117 10.11 5.21 -16.09
CA SER A 117 8.79 4.70 -15.81
C SER A 117 8.21 4.05 -17.05
N PHE A 118 7.56 2.90 -16.89
CA PHE A 118 6.95 2.19 -18.01
C PHE A 118 5.84 1.24 -17.55
N PRO A 119 4.78 1.09 -18.35
CA PRO A 119 3.78 0.05 -18.14
C PRO A 119 4.25 -1.29 -18.72
N VAL A 120 3.78 -2.40 -18.15
CA VAL A 120 3.90 -3.75 -18.70
C VAL A 120 2.52 -4.41 -18.70
N PRO A 121 1.87 -4.60 -19.86
CA PRO A 121 0.52 -5.16 -19.93
C PRO A 121 0.55 -6.69 -19.76
N ALA A 122 -0.38 -7.23 -18.98
CA ALA A 122 -0.60 -8.67 -18.85
C ALA A 122 -1.80 -9.14 -19.69
N THR A 123 -1.83 -10.44 -19.98
CA THR A 123 -2.95 -11.07 -20.72
C THR A 123 -4.00 -11.69 -19.80
N SER A 124 -3.61 -12.02 -18.58
CA SER A 124 -4.46 -12.44 -17.48
C SER A 124 -3.72 -12.23 -16.16
N VAL A 125 -4.44 -12.16 -15.06
CA VAL A 125 -3.87 -12.05 -13.72
C VAL A 125 -4.46 -13.15 -12.86
N THR A 126 -3.63 -13.86 -12.10
CA THR A 126 -4.12 -14.77 -11.07
C THR A 126 -3.57 -14.34 -9.72
N ILE A 127 -4.46 -14.19 -8.74
CA ILE A 127 -4.11 -13.82 -7.37
C ILE A 127 -4.57 -14.95 -6.48
N THR A 128 -3.63 -15.51 -5.72
CA THR A 128 -3.89 -16.52 -4.70
C THR A 128 -3.69 -15.92 -3.34
N THR A 129 -4.71 -16.00 -2.49
CA THR A 129 -4.67 -15.53 -1.11
C THR A 129 -4.48 -16.71 -0.17
N ASP A 130 -3.56 -16.58 0.78
CA ASP A 130 -3.27 -17.56 1.81
C ASP A 130 -3.10 -16.82 3.15
N GLY A 131 -3.84 -17.22 4.18
CA GLY A 131 -3.93 -16.44 5.42
C GLY A 131 -4.30 -14.98 5.13
N ASN A 132 -3.44 -14.04 5.54
CA ASN A 132 -3.57 -12.62 5.22
C ASN A 132 -2.81 -12.19 3.95
N GLY A 133 -1.85 -12.99 3.50
CA GLY A 133 -0.98 -12.64 2.37
C GLY A 133 -1.59 -13.00 1.02
N ALA A 134 -1.00 -12.44 -0.04
CA ALA A 134 -1.34 -12.80 -1.42
C ALA A 134 -0.10 -13.05 -2.28
N THR A 135 -0.28 -13.86 -3.32
CA THR A 135 0.67 -14.09 -4.41
C THR A 135 -0.03 -13.74 -5.71
N GLY A 136 0.55 -12.84 -6.50
CA GLY A 136 -0.04 -12.32 -7.72
C GLY A 136 0.85 -12.54 -8.94
N GLU A 137 0.27 -13.10 -10.01
CA GLU A 137 0.97 -13.44 -11.25
C GLU A 137 0.31 -12.73 -12.45
N TRP A 138 1.03 -11.78 -13.06
CA TRP A 138 0.61 -11.04 -14.25
C TRP A 138 1.13 -11.75 -15.51
N THR A 139 0.29 -12.63 -16.07
CA THR A 139 0.68 -13.58 -17.11
C THR A 139 1.16 -12.88 -18.40
N GLY A 140 2.33 -13.31 -18.88
CA GLY A 140 2.98 -12.77 -20.08
C GLY A 140 3.95 -11.62 -19.79
N THR A 141 3.94 -11.07 -18.57
CA THR A 141 4.85 -9.98 -18.18
C THR A 141 6.19 -10.49 -17.65
N GLY A 142 6.23 -11.70 -17.08
CA GLY A 142 7.37 -12.19 -16.31
C GLY A 142 7.54 -11.48 -14.96
N ILE A 143 6.52 -10.75 -14.49
CA ILE A 143 6.56 -9.99 -13.25
C ILE A 143 5.41 -10.47 -12.35
N GLY A 144 5.72 -10.69 -11.08
CA GLY A 144 4.77 -11.13 -10.08
C GLY A 144 5.26 -10.83 -8.67
N PHE A 145 4.44 -11.12 -7.68
CA PHE A 145 4.83 -11.04 -6.28
C PHE A 145 4.34 -12.24 -5.49
N GLN A 146 5.09 -12.59 -4.44
CA GLN A 146 4.73 -13.64 -3.49
C GLN A 146 4.81 -13.10 -2.07
N GLY A 147 3.69 -13.12 -1.36
CA GLY A 147 3.58 -12.78 0.06
C GLY A 147 3.40 -14.00 0.95
N ALA A 148 4.01 -13.97 2.14
CA ALA A 148 3.80 -14.96 3.17
C ALA A 148 2.41 -14.81 3.82
N ALA A 149 1.82 -15.92 4.26
CA ALA A 149 0.47 -15.95 4.83
C ALA A 149 0.31 -15.09 6.10
N ASP A 150 1.40 -14.86 6.82
CA ASP A 150 1.49 -14.05 8.03
C ASP A 150 2.00 -12.62 7.79
N LEU A 151 2.16 -12.23 6.51
CA LEU A 151 2.68 -10.92 6.08
C LEU A 151 4.13 -10.66 6.49
N SER A 152 4.90 -11.67 6.90
CA SER A 152 6.28 -11.49 7.35
C SER A 152 7.23 -11.10 6.22
N THR A 153 7.02 -11.64 5.01
CA THR A 153 7.91 -11.42 3.86
C THR A 153 7.13 -11.30 2.56
N TYR A 154 7.60 -10.43 1.66
CA TYR A 154 7.14 -10.33 0.28
C TYR A 154 8.33 -10.33 -0.67
N ASN A 155 8.16 -10.95 -1.83
CA ASN A 155 9.16 -10.93 -2.90
C ASN A 155 8.50 -10.54 -4.22
N VAL A 156 8.96 -9.46 -4.84
CA VAL A 156 8.58 -9.07 -6.20
C VAL A 156 9.65 -9.57 -7.16
N THR A 157 9.27 -10.30 -8.20
CA THR A 157 10.21 -10.90 -9.15
C THR A 157 10.02 -10.35 -10.55
N PHE A 158 11.13 -10.27 -11.29
CA PHE A 158 11.18 -9.88 -12.70
C PHE A 158 11.96 -10.95 -13.47
N ASP A 159 11.35 -11.47 -14.53
CA ASP A 159 11.95 -12.42 -15.48
C ASP A 159 11.39 -12.18 -16.88
N ASN A 160 11.84 -11.10 -17.52
CA ASN A 160 11.46 -10.76 -18.88
C ASN A 160 12.67 -10.29 -19.69
N ALA A 161 13.38 -11.26 -20.27
CA ALA A 161 14.54 -11.00 -21.10
C ALA A 161 14.25 -10.13 -22.33
N LEU A 162 13.04 -10.20 -22.91
CA LEU A 162 12.66 -9.41 -24.09
C LEU A 162 12.59 -7.90 -23.78
N LEU A 163 12.17 -7.56 -22.56
CA LEU A 163 12.12 -6.18 -22.07
C LEU A 163 13.37 -5.77 -21.29
N GLY A 164 14.37 -6.67 -21.17
CA GLY A 164 15.57 -6.43 -20.38
C GLY A 164 15.28 -6.22 -18.90
N LEU A 165 14.27 -6.91 -18.37
CA LEU A 165 13.85 -6.86 -16.97
C LEU A 165 14.23 -8.16 -16.27
N SER A 166 14.95 -8.07 -15.17
CA SER A 166 15.32 -9.25 -14.37
C SER A 166 15.64 -8.90 -12.94
N GLY A 167 15.45 -9.84 -12.01
CA GLY A 167 15.89 -9.72 -10.63
C GLY A 167 14.73 -9.72 -9.64
N SER A 168 14.93 -9.17 -8.45
CA SER A 168 13.93 -9.19 -7.38
C SER A 168 14.02 -8.02 -6.41
N ILE A 169 12.91 -7.81 -5.70
CA ILE A 169 12.82 -6.98 -4.50
C ILE A 169 12.31 -7.86 -3.37
N SER A 170 13.09 -8.01 -2.32
CA SER A 170 12.70 -8.75 -1.12
C SER A 170 12.40 -7.77 0.01
N LEU A 171 11.24 -7.94 0.66
CA LEU A 171 10.77 -7.15 1.80
C LEU A 171 10.61 -8.06 3.01
N ALA A 172 11.18 -7.66 4.14
CA ALA A 172 10.96 -8.29 5.45
C ALA A 172 10.28 -7.28 6.39
N SER A 173 9.08 -7.60 6.89
CA SER A 173 8.30 -6.67 7.69
C SER A 173 9.01 -6.30 9.00
N ARG A 174 8.97 -5.01 9.35
CA ARG A 174 9.42 -4.50 10.65
C ARG A 174 8.30 -4.29 11.64
N GLY A 175 7.02 -4.39 11.25
CA GLY A 175 5.91 -4.16 12.16
C GLY A 175 4.56 -4.60 11.60
N PRO A 176 3.50 -4.59 12.42
CA PRO A 176 2.21 -5.10 12.01
C PRO A 176 1.54 -4.18 10.99
N GLY A 177 0.94 -4.78 9.96
CA GLY A 177 0.02 -4.09 9.05
C GLY A 177 -1.24 -3.59 9.74
N HIS A 178 -1.98 -2.72 9.07
CA HIS A 178 -3.16 -2.07 9.62
C HIS A 178 -4.14 -1.60 8.51
N TYR A 179 -5.42 -1.45 8.87
CA TYR A 179 -6.39 -0.71 8.06
C TYR A 179 -6.31 0.79 8.38
N TYR A 180 -7.12 1.60 7.70
CA TYR A 180 -7.16 3.05 7.96
C TYR A 180 -7.41 3.38 9.44
N CYS A 181 -8.40 2.72 10.06
CA CYS A 181 -8.77 2.90 11.46
C CYS A 181 -8.62 1.62 12.30
N GLY A 182 -7.42 1.07 12.40
CA GLY A 182 -7.12 0.00 13.35
C GLY A 182 -6.28 -1.16 12.80
N PRO A 183 -6.00 -2.18 13.63
CA PRO A 183 -5.23 -3.36 13.22
C PRO A 183 -5.95 -4.18 12.14
N LEU A 184 -5.24 -5.14 11.52
CA LEU A 184 -5.83 -6.07 10.54
C LEU A 184 -6.74 -7.12 11.20
N GLU A 185 -7.86 -6.66 11.77
CA GLU A 185 -8.88 -7.46 12.44
C GLU A 185 -10.19 -7.48 11.65
N ALA A 186 -11.03 -8.50 11.87
CA ALA A 186 -12.31 -8.65 11.18
C ALA A 186 -13.36 -7.60 11.61
N GLY A 187 -14.25 -7.25 10.70
CA GLY A 187 -15.42 -6.42 10.97
C GLY A 187 -15.14 -4.91 11.05
N LEU A 188 -13.93 -4.48 10.67
CA LEU A 188 -13.56 -3.07 10.58
C LEU A 188 -13.96 -2.49 9.23
N ASP A 189 -14.31 -1.21 9.21
CA ASP A 189 -14.47 -0.45 7.97
C ASP A 189 -13.08 -0.19 7.37
N GLU A 190 -12.91 -0.60 6.12
CA GLU A 190 -11.64 -0.47 5.40
C GLU A 190 -11.60 0.78 4.54
N GLN A 191 -12.66 1.60 4.56
CA GLN A 191 -12.74 2.83 3.77
C GLN A 191 -11.91 3.96 4.38
N VAL A 192 -11.05 4.54 3.54
CA VAL A 192 -10.31 5.78 3.82
C VAL A 192 -11.04 7.01 3.27
N LEU A 193 -11.77 6.84 2.16
CA LEU A 193 -12.71 7.79 1.58
C LEU A 193 -13.98 7.03 1.20
N SER A 194 -15.07 7.76 0.92
CA SER A 194 -16.32 7.13 0.48
C SER A 194 -16.06 6.26 -0.75
N ASN A 195 -16.35 4.96 -0.65
CA ASN A 195 -16.14 3.98 -1.71
C ASN A 195 -14.66 3.75 -2.12
N ILE A 196 -13.70 4.12 -1.27
CA ILE A 196 -12.28 3.87 -1.47
C ILE A 196 -11.73 3.15 -0.24
N GLY A 197 -11.37 1.90 -0.43
CA GLY A 197 -10.74 1.07 0.58
C GLY A 197 -9.22 1.20 0.58
N TRP A 198 -8.62 0.97 1.75
CA TRP A 198 -7.18 0.95 1.90
C TRP A 198 -6.74 -0.01 3.01
N ALA A 199 -5.65 -0.73 2.76
CA ALA A 199 -4.99 -1.59 3.74
C ALA A 199 -3.48 -1.48 3.62
N ASN A 200 -2.79 -1.16 4.70
CA ASN A 200 -1.34 -1.23 4.76
C ASN A 200 -0.91 -2.64 5.19
N VAL A 201 -0.36 -3.39 4.25
CA VAL A 201 0.10 -4.75 4.50
C VAL A 201 1.47 -4.73 5.18
N MET A 202 2.39 -3.90 4.69
CA MET A 202 3.69 -3.64 5.31
C MET A 202 3.92 -2.13 5.45
N PRO A 203 3.66 -1.54 6.64
CA PRO A 203 3.91 -0.12 6.88
C PRO A 203 5.40 0.22 6.96
N ALA A 204 6.23 -0.78 7.22
CA ALA A 204 7.67 -0.69 7.23
C ALA A 204 8.29 -2.06 6.97
N ALA A 205 9.31 -2.12 6.12
CA ALA A 205 10.07 -3.31 5.86
C ALA A 205 11.55 -2.99 5.63
N ASP A 206 12.42 -3.94 5.94
CA ASP A 206 13.77 -3.96 5.38
C ASP A 206 13.68 -4.44 3.92
N ALA A 207 14.26 -3.67 3.01
CA ALA A 207 14.20 -3.93 1.58
C ALA A 207 15.58 -4.28 1.03
N VAL A 208 15.63 -5.34 0.22
CA VAL A 208 16.79 -5.70 -0.61
C VAL A 208 16.37 -5.66 -2.07
N VAL A 209 16.94 -4.73 -2.84
CA VAL A 209 16.67 -4.55 -4.26
C VAL A 209 17.87 -5.03 -5.06
N ASP A 210 17.65 -5.99 -5.97
CA ASP A 210 18.60 -6.38 -7.00
C ASP A 210 17.86 -6.55 -8.32
N LEU A 211 17.80 -5.47 -9.09
CA LEU A 211 17.09 -5.42 -10.36
C LEU A 211 18.01 -5.01 -11.51
N THR A 212 17.64 -5.44 -12.71
CA THR A 212 18.04 -4.83 -13.97
C THR A 212 16.79 -4.36 -14.68
N LEU A 213 16.70 -3.06 -14.96
CA LEU A 213 15.57 -2.43 -15.64
C LEU A 213 16.05 -1.82 -16.95
N SER A 214 15.60 -2.37 -18.08
CA SER A 214 16.03 -1.93 -19.43
C SER A 214 17.56 -1.92 -19.58
N GLY A 215 18.22 -2.95 -19.01
CA GLY A 215 19.68 -3.07 -19.01
C GLY A 215 20.44 -2.19 -17.99
N GLN A 216 19.74 -1.35 -17.21
CA GLN A 216 20.36 -0.56 -16.15
C GLN A 216 20.23 -1.28 -14.79
N PRO A 217 21.34 -1.50 -14.06
CA PRO A 217 21.28 -2.11 -12.74
C PRO A 217 20.73 -1.13 -11.70
N LEU A 218 19.87 -1.62 -10.83
CA LEU A 218 19.37 -0.92 -9.65
C LEU A 218 19.55 -1.86 -8.44
N LYS A 219 20.53 -1.56 -7.58
CA LYS A 219 20.89 -2.42 -6.45
C LYS A 219 21.11 -1.61 -5.18
N PHE A 220 20.33 -1.87 -4.15
CA PHE A 220 20.48 -1.21 -2.86
C PHE A 220 19.79 -1.99 -1.73
N ASN A 221 20.18 -1.69 -0.49
CA ASN A 221 19.36 -1.99 0.68
C ASN A 221 18.68 -0.69 1.12
N GLY A 222 17.52 -0.82 1.76
CA GLY A 222 16.80 0.34 2.27
C GLY A 222 15.50 0.01 2.95
N ASN A 223 14.56 0.95 2.87
CA ASN A 223 13.26 0.88 3.52
C ASN A 223 12.20 0.54 2.47
N GLY A 224 11.38 -0.46 2.76
CA GLY A 224 10.30 -0.91 1.89
C GLY A 224 8.93 -0.71 2.50
N TYR A 225 7.93 -0.74 1.64
CA TYR A 225 6.53 -0.52 1.97
C TYR A 225 5.61 -1.30 1.01
N HIS A 226 4.47 -1.77 1.53
CA HIS A 226 3.43 -2.41 0.71
C HIS A 226 2.03 -2.08 1.23
N ASP A 227 1.17 -1.59 0.33
CA ASP A 227 -0.25 -1.42 0.59
C ASP A 227 -1.14 -1.79 -0.59
N LYS A 228 -2.43 -1.66 -0.34
CA LYS A 228 -3.50 -1.85 -1.30
C LYS A 228 -4.49 -0.70 -1.25
N ASN A 229 -5.04 -0.34 -2.41
CA ASN A 229 -6.30 0.39 -2.49
C ASN A 229 -7.24 -0.25 -3.48
N TRP A 230 -8.53 -0.02 -3.27
CA TRP A 230 -9.57 -0.47 -4.17
C TRP A 230 -10.80 0.43 -4.08
N GLY A 231 -11.69 0.32 -5.05
CA GLY A 231 -12.95 1.05 -5.06
C GLY A 231 -13.84 0.63 -6.22
N ASP A 232 -15.13 0.97 -6.12
CA ASP A 232 -16.14 0.78 -7.17
C ASP A 232 -16.53 2.09 -7.88
N THR A 233 -15.90 3.20 -7.50
CA THR A 233 -16.06 4.52 -8.12
C THR A 233 -14.71 5.03 -8.64
N PRO A 234 -14.70 5.94 -9.64
CA PRO A 234 -13.46 6.57 -10.10
C PRO A 234 -12.70 7.19 -8.93
N PHE A 235 -11.43 6.83 -8.73
CA PHE A 235 -10.65 7.28 -7.57
C PHE A 235 -10.65 8.81 -7.44
N THR A 236 -10.43 9.52 -8.55
CA THR A 236 -10.39 10.99 -8.59
C THR A 236 -11.73 11.65 -8.26
N SER A 237 -12.85 10.91 -8.24
CA SER A 237 -14.14 11.45 -7.81
C SER A 237 -14.32 11.46 -6.29
N ALA A 238 -13.48 10.75 -5.54
CA ALA A 238 -13.60 10.60 -4.09
C ALA A 238 -12.84 11.69 -3.30
N LEU A 239 -11.96 12.45 -3.94
CA LEU A 239 -11.09 13.44 -3.31
C LEU A 239 -10.85 14.69 -4.16
N GLN A 240 -10.56 15.79 -3.48
CA GLN A 240 -10.04 17.03 -4.07
C GLN A 240 -8.51 17.08 -4.03
N SER A 241 -7.91 16.58 -2.94
CA SER A 241 -6.46 16.52 -2.79
C SER A 241 -6.04 15.45 -1.79
N TRP A 242 -4.78 15.03 -1.88
CA TRP A 242 -4.18 14.06 -0.96
C TRP A 242 -2.70 14.41 -0.80
N TYR A 243 -2.18 14.41 0.44
CA TYR A 243 -0.79 14.17 0.78
C TYR A 243 -0.61 12.82 1.46
N TRP A 244 0.29 12.00 0.92
CA TRP A 244 0.61 10.69 1.44
C TRP A 244 2.10 10.61 1.69
N GLY A 245 2.50 9.71 2.57
CA GLY A 245 3.79 9.08 2.42
C GLY A 245 4.12 8.14 3.54
N HIS A 246 5.31 7.58 3.43
CA HIS A 246 5.98 6.89 4.51
C HIS A 246 7.42 7.35 4.62
N ALA A 247 7.97 7.22 5.83
CA ALA A 247 9.35 7.59 6.10
C ALA A 247 9.93 6.78 7.25
N THR A 248 11.25 6.56 7.18
CA THR A 248 12.03 5.92 8.24
C THR A 248 13.11 6.86 8.72
N PHE A 249 13.29 7.00 10.04
CA PHE A 249 14.37 7.79 10.64
C PHE A 249 14.83 7.16 11.96
N GLY A 250 16.09 6.75 12.03
CA GLY A 250 16.53 5.87 13.13
C GLY A 250 15.66 4.61 13.17
N ASP A 251 15.20 4.25 14.37
CA ASP A 251 14.31 3.10 14.58
C ASP A 251 12.81 3.43 14.43
N TYR A 252 12.49 4.66 14.03
CA TYR A 252 11.12 5.13 13.82
C TYR A 252 10.67 4.92 12.38
N ASN A 253 9.40 4.53 12.22
CA ASN A 253 8.73 4.44 10.93
C ASN A 253 7.40 5.19 11.06
N ILE A 254 7.03 5.95 10.02
CA ILE A 254 5.77 6.68 9.99
C ILE A 254 5.09 6.50 8.64
N VAL A 255 3.79 6.27 8.66
CA VAL A 255 2.90 6.37 7.50
C VAL A 255 1.90 7.50 7.78
N PHE A 256 1.67 8.37 6.82
CA PHE A 256 0.83 9.55 7.00
C PHE A 256 -0.05 9.84 5.79
N PHE A 257 -1.25 10.35 6.08
CA PHE A 257 -2.26 10.74 5.10
C PHE A 257 -2.90 12.06 5.53
N ASP A 258 -3.15 12.92 4.55
CA ASP A 258 -3.95 14.13 4.69
C ASP A 258 -4.72 14.33 3.38
N MET A 259 -6.03 14.09 3.44
CA MET A 259 -6.91 14.08 2.29
C MET A 259 -7.97 15.15 2.48
N VAL A 260 -8.33 15.82 1.39
CA VAL A 260 -9.57 16.60 1.32
C VAL A 260 -10.51 15.81 0.44
N ASP A 261 -11.61 15.33 1.02
CA ASP A 261 -12.55 14.49 0.30
C ASP A 261 -13.39 15.30 -0.71
N ALA A 262 -14.25 14.60 -1.47
CA ALA A 262 -15.10 15.24 -2.47
C ALA A 262 -16.02 16.33 -1.89
N ALA A 263 -16.42 16.23 -0.61
CA ALA A 263 -17.25 17.22 0.07
C ALA A 263 -16.45 18.40 0.63
N GLY A 264 -15.12 18.34 0.58
CA GLY A 264 -14.23 19.37 1.11
C GLY A 264 -13.86 19.15 2.58
N GLU A 265 -14.12 17.97 3.14
CA GLU A 265 -13.75 17.63 4.51
C GLU A 265 -12.30 17.13 4.55
N GLU A 266 -11.51 17.67 5.50
CA GLU A 266 -10.15 17.20 5.77
C GLU A 266 -10.20 15.90 6.60
N LYS A 267 -9.52 14.87 6.10
CA LYS A 267 -9.38 13.55 6.73
C LYS A 267 -7.91 13.21 6.83
N VAL A 268 -7.46 12.88 8.04
CA VAL A 268 -6.04 12.60 8.31
C VAL A 268 -5.86 11.17 8.82
N GLY A 269 -4.67 10.62 8.58
CA GLY A 269 -4.28 9.29 9.04
C GLY A 269 -2.82 9.29 9.45
N GLY A 270 -2.49 8.52 10.49
CA GLY A 270 -1.15 8.43 11.02
C GLY A 270 -0.89 7.10 11.69
N TYR A 271 0.23 6.48 11.35
CA TYR A 271 0.70 5.25 11.98
C TYR A 271 2.19 5.37 12.25
N ALA A 272 2.61 5.12 13.48
CA ALA A 272 3.99 5.26 13.90
C ALA A 272 4.47 4.00 14.63
N LEU A 273 5.65 3.53 14.22
CA LEU A 273 6.35 2.41 14.83
C LEU A 273 7.67 2.89 15.46
N LEU A 274 8.07 2.26 16.56
CA LEU A 274 9.42 2.35 17.12
C LEU A 274 9.91 0.93 17.42
N ASN A 275 11.02 0.52 16.82
CA ASN A 275 11.53 -0.86 16.93
C ASN A 275 10.47 -1.92 16.59
N GLY A 276 9.59 -1.60 15.64
CA GLY A 276 8.50 -2.47 15.21
C GLY A 276 7.25 -2.49 16.09
N GLU A 277 7.27 -1.80 17.23
CA GLU A 277 6.11 -1.66 18.10
C GLU A 277 5.28 -0.43 17.75
N VAL A 278 3.95 -0.54 17.82
CA VAL A 278 3.03 0.56 17.54
C VAL A 278 3.05 1.59 18.67
N ILE A 279 3.57 2.78 18.35
CA ILE A 279 3.64 3.91 19.29
C ILE A 279 2.65 5.03 18.96
N GLY A 280 1.96 4.95 17.83
CA GLY A 280 0.93 5.91 17.44
C GLY A 280 0.02 5.34 16.36
N SER A 281 -1.28 5.54 16.51
CA SER A 281 -2.27 5.26 15.47
C SER A 281 -3.42 6.26 15.58
N THR A 282 -3.72 6.95 14.48
CA THR A 282 -4.87 7.85 14.38
C THR A 282 -5.44 7.86 12.97
N CYS A 283 -6.75 8.06 12.86
CA CYS A 283 -7.47 8.17 11.59
C CYS A 283 -8.51 9.30 11.59
N THR A 284 -8.47 10.20 12.58
CA THR A 284 -9.40 11.34 12.65
C THR A 284 -8.73 12.63 13.09
N THR A 285 -7.97 12.62 14.18
CA THR A 285 -7.33 13.81 14.76
C THR A 285 -5.94 13.50 15.32
N GLY A 286 -5.09 14.50 15.53
CA GLY A 286 -3.74 14.27 16.07
C GLY A 286 -2.71 13.93 15.00
N MET A 287 -3.02 14.18 13.73
CA MET A 287 -2.08 14.25 12.62
C MET A 287 -2.31 15.58 11.88
N VAL A 288 -1.23 16.27 11.52
CA VAL A 288 -1.28 17.50 10.71
C VAL A 288 -0.13 17.45 9.71
N ILE A 289 -0.44 17.49 8.41
CA ILE A 289 0.55 17.56 7.33
C ILE A 289 0.36 18.86 6.54
N ARG A 290 1.41 19.67 6.39
CA ARG A 290 1.31 20.93 5.65
C ARG A 290 2.51 21.15 4.73
N PRO A 291 2.28 21.60 3.49
CA PRO A 291 3.38 21.97 2.61
C PRO A 291 4.11 23.22 3.11
N VAL A 292 5.42 23.27 2.86
CA VAL A 292 6.24 24.45 3.19
C VAL A 292 6.32 25.36 1.97
N GLY A 293 5.82 26.59 2.11
CA GLY A 293 5.94 27.63 1.10
C GLY A 293 4.98 27.52 -0.08
N THR A 294 4.03 26.58 -0.05
CA THR A 294 2.95 26.47 -1.05
C THR A 294 1.58 26.36 -0.35
N PRO A 295 0.46 26.68 -1.04
CA PRO A 295 -0.87 26.61 -0.45
C PRO A 295 -1.31 25.19 -0.06
N TYR A 296 -2.22 25.12 0.91
CA TYR A 296 -2.96 23.91 1.29
C TYR A 296 -4.47 24.23 1.27
N PRO A 297 -5.32 23.37 0.70
CA PRO A 297 -4.98 22.17 -0.07
C PRO A 297 -4.33 22.51 -1.43
N PRO A 298 -3.56 21.59 -2.03
CA PRO A 298 -2.99 21.79 -3.36
C PRO A 298 -4.07 21.74 -4.44
N THR A 299 -3.84 22.48 -5.53
CA THR A 299 -4.62 22.40 -6.78
C THR A 299 -3.69 22.15 -7.96
N GLN A 300 -4.25 21.79 -9.12
CA GLN A 300 -3.46 21.55 -10.34
C GLN A 300 -2.67 22.78 -10.84
N SER A 301 -3.00 23.97 -10.32
CA SER A 301 -2.32 25.23 -10.62
C SER A 301 -1.34 25.67 -9.53
N THR A 302 -1.36 25.05 -8.35
CA THR A 302 -0.38 25.34 -7.30
C THR A 302 1.01 24.80 -7.64
N ALA A 303 2.04 25.51 -7.22
CA ALA A 303 3.41 25.01 -7.32
C ALA A 303 3.59 23.77 -6.42
N LEU A 304 4.36 22.79 -6.90
CA LEU A 304 4.67 21.59 -6.15
C LEU A 304 5.52 21.92 -4.91
N PRO A 305 5.18 21.39 -3.72
CA PRO A 305 5.98 21.61 -2.53
C PRO A 305 7.35 20.94 -2.66
N ALA A 306 8.38 21.57 -2.06
CA ALA A 306 9.68 20.92 -1.88
C ALA A 306 9.78 20.17 -0.54
N GLN A 307 8.91 20.49 0.41
CA GLN A 307 8.90 19.94 1.76
C GLN A 307 7.48 19.88 2.31
N LEU A 308 7.22 18.89 3.18
CA LEU A 308 6.03 18.85 4.04
C LEU A 308 6.48 18.83 5.50
N THR A 309 5.78 19.56 6.37
CA THR A 309 5.83 19.36 7.82
C THR A 309 4.80 18.31 8.23
N ILE A 310 5.17 17.48 9.19
CA ILE A 310 4.33 16.40 9.73
C ILE A 310 4.35 16.54 11.24
N ASN A 311 3.19 16.59 11.88
CA ASN A 311 3.07 16.56 13.34
C ASN A 311 2.04 15.51 13.74
N MET A 312 2.47 14.53 14.52
CA MET A 312 1.63 13.44 15.01
C MET A 312 1.67 13.39 16.54
N THR A 313 0.50 13.23 17.17
CA THR A 313 0.38 12.90 18.59
C THR A 313 0.54 11.39 18.77
N LEU A 314 1.46 10.98 19.64
CA LEU A 314 1.75 9.57 19.93
C LEU A 314 0.88 9.04 21.08
N ASN A 315 0.87 7.73 21.29
CA ASN A 315 0.03 7.04 22.29
C ASN A 315 0.33 7.49 23.72
N ASP A 316 1.57 7.93 24.00
CA ASP A 316 1.99 8.43 25.30
C ASP A 316 1.67 9.93 25.51
N GLY A 317 1.04 10.57 24.53
CA GLY A 317 0.71 12.00 24.53
C GLY A 317 1.84 12.92 24.08
N SER A 318 3.03 12.38 23.74
CA SER A 318 4.11 13.16 23.15
C SER A 318 3.86 13.46 21.67
N THR A 319 4.73 14.26 21.07
CA THR A 319 4.62 14.66 19.66
C THR A 319 5.82 14.18 18.87
N LEU A 320 5.54 13.54 17.73
CA LEU A 320 6.48 13.34 16.64
C LEU A 320 6.34 14.53 15.68
N SER A 321 7.40 15.31 15.54
CA SER A 321 7.48 16.40 14.57
C SER A 321 8.52 16.06 13.52
N ALA A 322 8.15 16.11 12.24
CA ALA A 322 9.05 15.79 11.15
C ALA A 322 8.94 16.78 9.98
N VAL A 323 10.01 16.83 9.19
CA VAL A 323 10.02 17.48 7.87
C VAL A 323 10.52 16.47 6.85
N VAL A 324 9.70 16.19 5.84
CA VAL A 324 10.15 15.48 4.63
C VAL A 324 10.59 16.48 3.58
N THR A 325 11.70 16.20 2.90
CA THR A 325 12.31 17.06 1.90
C THR A 325 12.54 16.30 0.61
N LYS A 326 12.07 16.85 -0.52
CA LYS A 326 12.28 16.28 -1.85
C LYS A 326 13.77 16.14 -2.16
N VAL A 327 14.17 14.96 -2.63
CA VAL A 327 15.46 14.71 -3.28
C VAL A 327 15.27 14.63 -4.79
N ALA A 328 14.38 13.74 -5.25
CA ALA A 328 14.08 13.57 -6.67
C ALA A 328 12.59 13.30 -6.90
N THR A 329 12.12 13.66 -8.10
CA THR A 329 10.77 13.30 -8.57
C THR A 329 10.83 11.93 -9.23
N GLN A 330 9.90 11.04 -8.88
CA GLN A 330 9.76 9.74 -9.51
C GLN A 330 8.75 9.79 -10.67
N ILE A 331 7.63 10.49 -10.48
CA ILE A 331 6.60 10.74 -11.49
C ILE A 331 5.98 12.12 -11.24
N ASP A 332 5.67 12.83 -12.31
CA ASP A 332 4.86 14.05 -12.31
C ASP A 332 3.95 14.04 -13.54
N ILE A 333 2.64 13.87 -13.31
CA ILE A 333 1.61 13.93 -14.34
C ILE A 333 0.59 15.02 -14.05
N LYS A 334 0.99 16.07 -13.31
CA LYS A 334 0.18 17.24 -12.88
C LYS A 334 -0.94 16.93 -11.89
N LEU A 335 -1.81 15.96 -12.20
CA LEU A 335 -2.83 15.45 -11.27
C LEU A 335 -2.20 14.76 -10.07
N TYR A 336 -1.06 14.12 -10.30
CA TYR A 336 -0.40 13.23 -9.39
C TYR A 336 1.11 13.39 -9.49
N THR A 337 1.79 13.45 -8.34
CA THR A 337 3.24 13.56 -8.28
C THR A 337 3.79 12.74 -7.11
N ARG A 338 4.87 11.97 -7.33
CA ARG A 338 5.59 11.24 -6.29
C ARG A 338 7.04 11.68 -6.21
N TRP A 339 7.55 11.73 -4.99
CA TRP A 339 8.92 12.06 -4.69
C TRP A 339 9.57 11.01 -3.80
N ILE A 340 10.87 10.86 -4.01
CA ILE A 340 11.77 10.31 -3.00
C ILE A 340 12.41 11.47 -2.27
N GLY A 341 12.70 11.27 -0.99
CA GLY A 341 13.13 12.33 -0.13
C GLY A 341 13.92 11.86 1.08
N THR A 342 14.30 12.85 1.88
CA THR A 342 14.83 12.65 3.22
C THR A 342 13.81 13.08 4.24
N ILE A 343 13.87 12.50 5.43
CA ILE A 343 13.13 12.94 6.61
C ILE A 343 14.08 13.44 7.68
N LYS A 344 13.67 14.47 8.42
CA LYS A 344 14.21 14.83 9.74
C LYS A 344 13.08 14.76 10.75
N GLY A 345 13.07 13.71 11.58
CA GLY A 345 12.05 13.47 12.60
C GLY A 345 12.59 13.73 14.00
N THR A 346 11.76 14.32 14.86
CA THR A 346 12.09 14.62 16.26
C THR A 346 11.02 14.03 17.18
N VAL A 347 11.45 13.21 18.13
CA VAL A 347 10.63 12.61 19.18
C VAL A 347 11.37 12.78 20.51
N HIS A 348 10.67 13.21 21.56
CA HIS A 348 11.28 13.51 22.88
C HIS A 348 12.54 14.41 22.82
N GLY A 349 12.58 15.35 21.88
CA GLY A 349 13.71 16.28 21.69
C GLY A 349 14.94 15.68 21.00
N VAL A 350 14.88 14.43 20.55
CA VAL A 350 15.96 13.78 19.77
C VAL A 350 15.60 13.80 18.29
N THR A 351 16.45 14.46 17.49
CA THR A 351 16.28 14.52 16.03
C THR A 351 17.12 13.47 15.33
N GLN A 352 16.51 12.70 14.44
CA GLN A 352 17.17 11.73 13.58
C GLN A 352 16.80 11.98 12.12
N SER A 353 17.57 11.41 11.20
CA SER A 353 17.34 11.54 9.75
C SER A 353 17.21 10.17 9.10
N GLY A 354 16.61 10.14 7.93
CA GLY A 354 16.55 8.95 7.07
C GLY A 354 15.86 9.26 5.75
N SER A 355 15.23 8.26 5.14
CA SER A 355 14.61 8.36 3.83
C SER A 355 13.09 8.34 3.88
N SER A 356 12.47 8.84 2.82
CA SER A 356 11.02 8.95 2.69
C SER A 356 10.57 8.78 1.25
N VAL A 357 9.38 8.23 1.07
CA VAL A 357 8.59 8.32 -0.16
C VAL A 357 7.31 9.06 0.17
N TRP A 358 6.93 10.04 -0.65
CA TRP A 358 5.72 10.80 -0.43
C TRP A 358 5.15 11.28 -1.75
N GLU A 359 3.85 11.50 -1.79
CA GLU A 359 3.14 11.88 -3.01
C GLU A 359 2.01 12.86 -2.75
N GLN A 360 1.53 13.43 -3.85
CA GLN A 360 0.42 14.37 -3.87
C GLN A 360 -0.56 13.99 -4.97
N PHE A 361 -1.85 13.96 -4.64
CA PHE A 361 -2.91 14.22 -5.62
C PHE A 361 -3.40 15.66 -5.49
N ALA A 362 -3.56 16.34 -6.62
CA ALA A 362 -4.21 17.64 -6.72
C ALA A 362 -5.29 17.54 -7.79
N VAL A 363 -6.48 17.09 -7.40
CA VAL A 363 -7.61 16.85 -8.31
C VAL A 363 -8.33 18.15 -8.63
N ASN A 364 -8.49 19.02 -7.62
CA ASN A 364 -9.11 20.33 -7.79
C ASN A 364 -8.30 21.17 -8.82
N PRO A 365 -8.95 21.79 -9.83
CA PRO A 365 -8.27 22.55 -10.89
C PRO A 365 -7.39 23.72 -10.42
#